data_AF-A0A527XR72-F1
#
_entry.id   AF-A0A527XR72-F1
#
_cell.length_a   1.000
_cell.length_b   1.000
_cell.length_c   1.000
_cell.angle_alpha   90.00
_cell.angle_beta   90.00
_cell.angle_gamma   90.00
#
_symmetry.space_group_name_H-M   'P 1'
#
loop_
_entity.id
_entity.type
_entity.pdbx_description
1 polymer ?
#
loop_
_entity_poly.entity_id
_entity_poly.type
_entity_poly.pdbx_seq_one_letter_code
_entity_poly.pdbx_strand_id
1 'polypeptide(L)'
;VPFSRSEFGRAAYAAGSSETAAYMSGVPIRRGKFLAYTLAGLLAAIGGLFLTFFTYTGEAAYASGNAYTLFSIAAVVLGGVSLFGGKGSAIGAIFGALAFRTI
;
A
#
# COMPACT_ATOMS: atom_id res chain seq x y z
N VAL A 1 -7.92 11.68 -10.88
CA VAL A 1 -7.46 11.05 -9.62
C VAL A 1 -6.83 12.09 -8.71
N PRO A 2 -7.48 12.51 -7.61
CA PRO A 2 -7.09 13.69 -6.83
C PRO A 2 -5.68 13.60 -6.21
N PHE A 3 -5.14 12.40 -5.99
CA PHE A 3 -3.78 12.19 -5.47
C PHE A 3 -2.66 12.27 -6.52
N SER A 4 -2.95 12.21 -7.83
CA SER A 4 -1.89 12.27 -8.85
C SER A 4 -1.27 13.66 -9.03
N ARG A 5 -1.93 14.70 -8.52
CA ARG A 5 -1.42 16.08 -8.50
C ARG A 5 -0.72 16.47 -7.20
N SER A 6 -0.87 15.71 -6.13
CA SER A 6 -0.17 15.96 -4.87
C SER A 6 1.32 15.71 -5.03
N GLU A 7 2.16 16.53 -4.39
CA GLU A 7 3.61 16.34 -4.36
C GLU A 7 3.99 14.94 -3.86
N PHE A 8 3.18 14.37 -2.94
CA PHE A 8 3.36 13.02 -2.41
C PHE A 8 3.08 11.94 -3.45
N GLY A 9 2.00 12.09 -4.22
CA GLY A 9 1.66 11.15 -5.30
C GLY A 9 2.70 11.19 -6.41
N ARG A 10 3.15 12.39 -6.80
CA ARG A 10 4.23 12.57 -7.79
C ARG A 10 5.55 11.98 -7.32
N ALA A 11 5.92 12.18 -6.06
CA ALA A 11 7.11 11.57 -5.48
C ALA A 11 7.03 10.04 -5.47
N ALA A 12 5.86 9.48 -5.15
CA ALA A 12 5.65 8.02 -5.16
C ALA A 12 5.70 7.42 -6.59
N TYR A 13 5.05 8.06 -7.57
CA TYR A 13 5.11 7.61 -8.97
C TYR A 13 6.51 7.77 -9.58
N ALA A 14 7.19 8.88 -9.29
CA ALA A 14 8.55 9.13 -9.75
C ALA A 14 9.53 8.10 -9.16
N ALA A 15 9.41 7.80 -7.87
CA ALA A 15 10.20 6.77 -7.21
C ALA A 15 9.96 5.37 -7.79
N GLY A 16 8.72 5.06 -8.19
CA GLY A 16 8.38 3.77 -8.80
C GLY A 16 8.74 3.64 -10.29
N SER A 17 9.00 4.74 -11.00
CA SER A 17 9.41 4.71 -12.41
C SER A 17 10.92 4.52 -12.55
N SER A 18 11.71 5.37 -11.89
CA SER A 18 13.16 5.23 -11.78
C SER A 18 13.65 6.14 -10.67
N GLU A 19 14.19 5.54 -9.60
CA GLU A 19 14.73 6.29 -8.47
C GLU A 19 15.88 7.21 -8.89
N THR A 20 16.74 6.75 -9.80
CA THR A 20 17.88 7.52 -10.33
C THR A 20 17.40 8.73 -11.14
N ALA A 21 16.39 8.56 -12.01
CA ALA A 21 15.85 9.66 -12.81
C ALA A 21 15.08 10.68 -11.94
N ALA A 22 14.37 10.21 -10.92
CA ALA A 22 13.65 11.06 -9.99
C ALA A 22 14.61 11.88 -9.10
N TYR A 23 15.78 11.31 -8.74
CA TYR A 23 16.82 12.01 -7.97
C TYR A 23 17.45 13.12 -8.81
N MET A 24 17.75 12.84 -10.09
CA MET A 24 18.23 13.83 -11.05
C MET A 24 17.20 14.94 -11.33
N SER A 25 15.91 14.63 -11.21
CA SER A 25 14.82 15.60 -11.40
C SER A 25 14.53 16.47 -10.17
N GLY A 26 15.34 16.37 -9.10
CA GLY A 26 15.19 17.19 -7.88
C GLY A 26 13.96 16.84 -7.03
N VAL A 27 13.30 15.71 -7.30
CA VAL A 27 12.11 15.29 -6.54
C VAL A 27 12.57 14.79 -5.16
N PRO A 28 11.97 15.23 -4.03
CA PRO A 28 12.36 14.79 -2.69
C PRO A 28 11.87 13.35 -2.38
N ILE A 29 12.44 12.35 -3.08
CA ILE A 29 12.09 10.92 -2.96
C ILE A 29 12.24 10.42 -1.53
N ARG A 30 13.29 10.85 -0.81
CA ARG A 30 13.53 10.44 0.59
C ARG A 30 12.35 10.76 1.50
N ARG A 31 11.77 11.96 1.38
CA ARG A 31 10.60 12.37 2.18
C ARG A 31 9.35 11.62 1.74
N GLY A 32 9.18 11.43 0.43
CA GLY A 32 8.07 10.64 -0.12
C GLY A 32 8.08 9.18 0.35
N LYS A 33 9.23 8.51 0.29
CA LYS A 33 9.41 7.12 0.78
C LYS A 33 9.19 7.04 2.29
N PHE A 34 9.77 7.96 3.06
CA PHE A 34 9.57 7.97 4.51
C PHE A 34 8.09 8.06 4.88
N LEU A 35 7.35 8.99 4.28
CA LEU A 35 5.92 9.14 4.50
C LEU A 35 5.10 7.94 4.01
N ALA A 36 5.50 7.31 2.90
CA ALA A 36 4.84 6.11 2.41
C ALA A 36 4.98 4.93 3.39
N TYR A 37 6.19 4.71 3.92
CA TYR A 37 6.43 3.66 4.91
C TYR A 37 5.76 3.95 6.25
N THR A 38 5.74 5.20 6.72
CA THR A 38 5.04 5.55 7.97
C THR A 38 3.53 5.41 7.83
N LEU A 39 2.94 5.83 6.70
CA LEU A 39 1.52 5.61 6.44
C LEU A 39 1.18 4.12 6.34
N ALA A 40 2.01 3.34 5.64
CA ALA A 40 1.82 1.89 5.54
C ALA A 40 1.88 1.21 6.91
N GLY A 41 2.87 1.58 7.75
CA GLY A 41 2.98 1.07 9.12
C GLY A 41 1.80 1.48 10.00
N LEU A 42 1.31 2.72 9.87
CA LEU A 42 0.15 3.21 10.60
C LEU A 42 -1.13 2.45 10.19
N LEU A 43 -1.35 2.26 8.89
CA LEU A 43 -2.47 1.48 8.36
C LEU A 43 -2.41 0.01 8.79
N ALA A 44 -1.21 -0.60 8.79
CA ALA A 44 -1.01 -1.96 9.25
C ALA A 44 -1.28 -2.10 10.75
N ALA A 45 -0.86 -1.13 11.57
CA ALA A 45 -1.15 -1.11 13.00
C ALA A 45 -2.66 -0.98 13.28
N ILE A 46 -3.36 -0.11 12.55
CA ILE A 46 -4.82 0.02 12.64
C ILE A 46 -5.49 -1.30 12.23
N GLY A 47 -5.08 -1.91 11.12
CA GLY A 47 -5.62 -3.20 10.68
C GLY A 47 -5.39 -4.33 11.68
N GLY A 48 -4.20 -4.40 12.28
CA GLY A 48 -3.86 -5.35 13.34
C GLY A 48 -4.68 -5.13 14.62
N LEU A 49 -4.89 -3.87 15.03
CA LEU A 49 -5.77 -3.53 16.15
C LEU A 49 -7.21 -3.97 15.88
N PHE A 50 -7.74 -3.70 14.68
CA PHE A 50 -9.06 -4.17 14.27
C PHE A 50 -9.18 -5.69 14.32
N LEU A 51 -8.17 -6.42 13.84
CA LEU A 51 -8.16 -7.88 13.89
C LEU A 51 -8.15 -8.39 15.34
N THR A 52 -7.39 -7.72 16.22
CA THR A 52 -7.31 -8.05 17.65
C THR A 52 -8.66 -7.82 18.33
N PHE A 53 -9.33 -6.70 18.06
CA PHE A 53 -10.67 -6.41 18.59
C PHE A 53 -11.73 -7.39 18.07
N PHE A 54 -11.64 -7.79 16.81
CA PHE A 54 -12.64 -8.68 16.20
C PHE A 54 -12.49 -10.13 16.68
N THR A 55 -11.26 -10.59 16.95
CA THR A 55 -11.01 -12.00 17.24
C THR A 55 -11.36 -12.36 18.68
N TYR A 56 -11.26 -11.43 19.66
CA TYR A 56 -11.55 -11.60 21.11
C TYR A 56 -10.81 -12.74 21.84
N THR A 57 -10.30 -13.74 21.11
CA THR A 57 -9.48 -14.85 21.55
C THR A 57 -8.08 -14.63 20.97
N GLY A 58 -7.04 -14.57 21.81
CA GLY A 58 -5.65 -14.30 21.41
C GLY A 58 -4.99 -15.38 20.55
N GLU A 59 -5.72 -16.00 19.62
CA GLU A 59 -5.22 -16.96 18.66
C GLU A 59 -4.49 -16.18 17.54
N ALA A 60 -3.29 -15.72 17.84
CA ALA A 60 -2.35 -15.23 16.83
C ALA A 60 -1.85 -16.43 16.01
N ALA A 61 -2.73 -17.04 15.22
CA ALA A 61 -2.33 -18.08 14.29
C ALA A 61 -1.35 -17.46 13.28
N TYR A 62 -0.06 -17.71 13.48
CA TYR A 62 1.03 -17.24 12.61
C TYR A 62 0.77 -17.58 11.12
N ALA A 63 0.02 -18.66 10.86
CA ALA A 63 -0.45 -19.04 9.53
C ALA A 63 -1.39 -17.99 8.88
N SER A 64 -2.25 -17.35 9.68
CA SER A 64 -3.15 -16.30 9.20
C SER A 64 -2.38 -15.05 8.79
N GLY A 65 -1.30 -14.71 9.52
CA GLY A 65 -0.48 -13.52 9.21
C GLY A 65 0.14 -13.58 7.81
N ASN A 66 0.69 -14.73 7.42
CA ASN A 66 1.28 -14.92 6.09
C ASN A 66 0.21 -14.97 4.98
N ALA A 67 -0.96 -15.54 5.25
CA ALA A 67 -2.06 -15.52 4.29
C ALA A 67 -2.59 -14.09 4.07
N TYR A 68 -2.74 -13.30 5.14
CA TYR A 68 -3.22 -11.92 5.06
C TYR A 68 -2.27 -10.99 4.29
N THR A 69 -0.95 -11.14 4.42
CA THR A 69 0.01 -10.35 3.63
C THR A 69 -0.08 -10.70 2.15
N LEU A 70 -0.18 -11.99 1.82
CA LEU A 70 -0.35 -12.48 0.45
C LEU A 70 -1.67 -12.00 -0.18
N PHE A 71 -2.78 -12.09 0.55
CA PHE A 71 -4.07 -11.60 0.11
C PHE A 71 -4.09 -10.07 -0.05
N SER A 72 -3.38 -9.34 0.81
CA SER A 72 -3.24 -7.89 0.68
C SER A 72 -2.53 -7.51 -0.63
N ILE A 73 -1.43 -8.19 -0.97
CA ILE A 73 -0.72 -7.97 -2.23
C ILE A 73 -1.61 -8.37 -3.42
N ALA A 74 -2.29 -9.51 -3.35
CA ALA A 74 -3.19 -10.00 -4.40
C ALA A 74 -4.34 -9.02 -4.66
N ALA A 75 -4.98 -8.50 -3.61
CA ALA A 75 -6.05 -7.52 -3.72
C ALA A 75 -5.60 -6.22 -4.39
N VAL A 76 -4.39 -5.74 -4.09
CA VAL A 76 -3.83 -4.52 -4.66
C VAL A 76 -3.45 -4.70 -6.13
N VAL A 77 -2.93 -5.87 -6.50
CA VAL A 77 -2.63 -6.23 -7.90
C VAL A 77 -3.92 -6.41 -8.72
N LEU A 78 -4.94 -7.06 -8.14
CA LEU A 78 -6.26 -7.18 -8.74
C LEU A 78 -6.93 -5.81 -8.92
N GLY A 79 -6.68 -4.88 -8.00
CA GLY A 79 -7.03 -3.46 -8.11
C GLY A 79 -6.25 -2.66 -9.16
N GLY A 80 -5.34 -3.28 -9.91
CA GLY A 80 -4.63 -2.67 -11.04
C GLY A 80 -3.35 -1.91 -10.67
N VAL A 81 -2.74 -2.19 -9.51
CA VAL A 81 -1.45 -1.60 -9.11
C VAL A 81 -0.28 -2.48 -9.56
N SER A 82 0.74 -1.86 -10.17
CA SER A 82 1.95 -2.55 -10.64
C SER A 82 2.89 -2.89 -9.49
N LEU A 83 3.33 -4.15 -9.40
CA LEU A 83 4.39 -4.60 -8.47
C LEU A 83 5.76 -4.00 -8.81
N PHE A 84 6.01 -3.75 -10.10
CA PHE A 84 7.26 -3.15 -10.57
C PHE A 84 7.30 -1.63 -10.37
N GLY A 85 6.23 -1.02 -9.84
CA GLY A 85 6.15 0.40 -9.57
C GLY A 85 5.79 1.26 -10.79
N GLY A 86 5.64 2.56 -10.55
CA GLY A 86 5.45 3.58 -11.61
C GLY A 86 4.03 3.69 -12.17
N LYS A 87 3.14 2.73 -11.89
CA LYS A 87 1.73 2.72 -12.37
C LYS A 87 0.80 2.10 -11.32
N GLY A 88 -0.36 2.72 -11.09
CA GLY A 88 -1.37 2.22 -10.16
C GLY A 88 -2.45 3.27 -9.87
N SER A 89 -3.34 2.96 -8.92
CA SER A 89 -4.27 3.93 -8.35
C SER A 89 -4.70 3.46 -6.96
N ALA A 90 -4.65 4.35 -5.96
CA ALA A 90 -5.11 4.04 -4.61
C ALA A 90 -6.60 3.66 -4.59
N ILE A 91 -7.41 4.27 -5.46
CA ILE A 91 -8.83 3.95 -5.59
C ILE A 91 -9.01 2.52 -6.13
N GLY A 92 -8.20 2.13 -7.13
CA GLY A 92 -8.21 0.78 -7.67
C GLY A 92 -7.86 -0.28 -6.62
N ALA A 93 -6.85 0.00 -5.79
CA ALA A 93 -6.48 -0.87 -4.67
C ALA A 93 -7.61 -1.04 -3.63
N ILE A 94 -8.36 0.03 -3.31
CA ILE A 94 -9.51 -0.04 -2.39
C ILE A 94 -10.62 -0.94 -2.97
N PHE A 95 -10.97 -0.77 -4.25
CA PHE A 95 -11.95 -1.63 -4.92
C PHE A 95 -11.46 -3.08 -5.04
N GLY A 96 -10.17 -3.30 -5.27
CA GLY A 96 -9.56 -4.64 -5.28
C GLY A 96 -9.64 -5.33 -3.91
N ALA A 97 -9.40 -4.60 -2.82
CA ALA A 97 -9.58 -5.10 -1.45
C ALA A 97 -11.04 -5.44 -1.12
N LEU A 98 -11.99 -4.61 -1.54
CA LEU A 98 -13.43 -4.88 -1.41
C LEU A 98 -13.86 -6.11 -2.21
N ALA A 99 -13.37 -6.27 -3.44
CA ALA A 99 -13.62 -7.44 -4.28
C ALA A 99 -13.06 -8.72 -3.64
N PHE A 100 -11.84 -8.66 -3.12
CA PHE A 100 -11.21 -9.81 -2.45
C PHE A 100 -11.94 -10.21 -1.15
N ARG A 101 -12.58 -9.26 -0.46
CA ARG A 101 -13.39 -9.54 0.73
C ARG A 101 -14.78 -10.10 0.41
N THR A 102 -15.30 -9.83 -0.79
CA THR A 102 -16.66 -10.24 -1.19
C THR A 102 -16.71 -11.61 -1.85
N ILE A 103 -15.59 -12.06 -2.43
CA ILE A 103 -15.35 -13.43 -2.90
C ILE A 103 -14.92 -14.33 -1.74
#